data_AF-A0AAW2Y8X6-F1
#
_entry.id   AF-A0AAW2Y8X6-F1
#
_cell.length_a   1.000
_cell.length_b   1.000
_cell.length_c   1.000
_cell.angle_alpha   90.00
_cell.angle_beta   90.00
_cell.angle_gamma   90.00
#
_symmetry.space_group_name_H-M   'P 1'
#
loop_
_entity.id
_entity.type
_entity.pdbx_description
1 polymer ?
#
loop_
_entity_poly.entity_id
_entity_poly.type
_entity_poly.pdbx_seq_one_letter_code
_entity_poly.pdbx_strand_id
1 'polypeptide(L)'
;MCLWSYLEKFLGFIVRQRGIEIEQAKIDAILKMPEPRNIHELKSLQGKLAYLRRFISNLAGRCQPFSRLMKKEVPFEWGSL
;
A
#
# COMPACT_ATOMS: atom_id res chain seq x y z
N MET A 1 -34.63 19.78 -0.73
CA MET A 1 -33.84 18.98 0.23
C MET A 1 -32.60 18.50 -0.50
N CYS A 2 -31.43 19.08 -0.20
CA CYS A 2 -30.19 18.75 -0.89
C CYS A 2 -29.67 17.39 -0.43
N LEU A 3 -29.46 16.47 -1.37
CA LEU A 3 -28.87 15.15 -1.17
C LEU A 3 -27.36 15.27 -0.94
N TRP A 4 -26.93 15.74 0.23
CA TRP A 4 -25.52 15.73 0.66
C TRP A 4 -25.03 14.34 1.09
N SER A 5 -25.68 13.25 0.66
CA SER A 5 -25.44 11.92 1.22
C SER A 5 -24.52 11.01 0.40
N TYR A 6 -24.08 11.39 -0.80
CA TYR A 6 -23.27 10.50 -1.62
C TYR A 6 -21.84 11.02 -1.81
N LEU A 7 -21.03 10.62 -0.84
CA LEU A 7 -19.58 10.48 -0.92
C LEU A 7 -19.24 9.52 -2.05
N GLU A 8 -19.14 10.04 -3.28
CA GLU A 8 -18.85 9.23 -4.45
C GLU A 8 -17.50 8.50 -4.30
N LYS A 9 -17.53 7.17 -4.45
CA LYS A 9 -16.31 6.34 -4.52
C LYS A 9 -15.67 6.57 -5.88
N PHE A 10 -14.47 7.14 -5.92
CA PHE A 10 -13.71 7.37 -7.14
C PHE A 10 -12.41 6.58 -7.14
N LEU A 11 -12.22 5.69 -8.13
CA LEU A 11 -11.06 4.79 -8.24
C LEU A 11 -10.78 3.99 -6.95
N GLY A 12 -11.83 3.72 -6.17
CA GLY A 12 -11.76 3.04 -4.88
C GLY A 12 -11.21 3.89 -3.74
N PHE A 13 -11.26 5.21 -3.86
CA PHE A 13 -11.08 6.18 -2.77
C PHE A 13 -12.41 6.86 -2.46
N ILE A 14 -12.55 7.35 -1.22
CA ILE A 14 -13.73 8.09 -0.75
C ILE A 14 -13.42 9.58 -0.89
N VAL A 15 -14.18 10.32 -1.70
CA VAL A 15 -13.94 11.75 -1.90
C VAL A 15 -14.85 12.56 -0.98
N ARG A 16 -14.27 13.17 0.07
CA ARG A 16 -14.95 14.11 0.98
C ARG A 16 -14.67 15.55 0.57
N GLN A 17 -15.52 16.46 1.04
CA GLN A 17 -15.31 17.91 0.92
C GLN A 17 -13.95 18.36 1.51
N ARG A 18 -13.43 17.63 2.51
CA ARG A 18 -12.14 17.89 3.16
C ARG A 18 -10.95 17.15 2.54
N GLY A 19 -11.16 16.32 1.53
CA GLY A 19 -10.08 15.59 0.86
C GLY A 19 -10.44 14.15 0.47
N ILE A 20 -9.43 13.42 0.03
CA ILE A 20 -9.55 12.02 -0.38
C ILE A 20 -9.20 11.14 0.81
N GLU A 21 -10.10 10.23 1.17
CA GLU A 21 -9.90 9.19 2.16
C GLU A 21 -9.78 7.82 1.49
N ILE A 22 -9.15 6.88 2.18
CA ILE A 22 -9.16 5.47 1.78
C ILE A 22 -10.16 4.69 2.62
N GLU A 23 -10.83 3.73 1.99
CA GLU A 23 -11.71 2.80 2.69
C GLU A 23 -10.91 1.95 3.69
N GLN A 24 -11.37 1.91 4.95
CA GLN A 24 -10.71 1.16 6.04
C GLN A 24 -10.45 -0.31 5.66
N ALA A 25 -11.37 -0.93 4.92
CA ALA A 25 -11.22 -2.31 4.43
C ALA A 25 -9.93 -2.52 3.59
N LYS A 26 -9.49 -1.51 2.83
CA LYS A 26 -8.25 -1.59 2.05
C LYS A 26 -7.00 -1.45 2.91
N ILE A 27 -7.07 -0.63 3.97
CA ILE A 27 -6.01 -0.56 4.99
C ILE A 27 -5.90 -1.93 5.68
N ASP A 28 -7.03 -2.46 6.14
CA ASP A 28 -7.08 -3.75 6.85
C ASP A 28 -6.56 -4.90 5.98
N ALA A 29 -6.90 -4.90 4.68
CA ALA A 29 -6.39 -5.90 3.75
C ALA A 29 -4.87 -5.87 3.64
N ILE A 30 -4.26 -4.67 3.70
CA ILE A 30 -2.80 -4.54 3.67
C ILE A 30 -2.17 -4.94 4.99
N LEU A 31 -2.78 -4.57 6.11
CA LEU A 31 -2.32 -4.97 7.45
C LEU A 31 -2.38 -6.50 7.66
N LYS A 32 -3.36 -7.16 7.02
CA LYS A 32 -3.55 -8.62 7.07
C LYS A 32 -2.79 -9.37 5.98
N MET A 33 -2.04 -8.68 5.10
CA MET A 33 -1.27 -9.40 4.08
C MET A 33 -0.21 -10.27 4.77
N PRO A 34 -0.04 -11.51 4.30
CA PRO A 34 1.04 -12.35 4.76
C PRO A 34 2.38 -11.75 4.33
N GLU A 35 3.41 -12.11 5.07
CA GLU A 35 4.79 -11.82 4.71
C GLU A 35 5.11 -12.40 3.33
N PRO A 36 5.73 -11.61 2.42
CA PRO A 36 6.08 -12.09 1.10
C PRO A 36 7.15 -13.18 1.22
N ARG A 37 6.94 -14.27 0.48
CA ARG A 37 7.81 -15.46 0.50
C ARG A 37 8.85 -15.48 -0.62
N ASN A 38 8.72 -14.57 -1.57
CA ASN A 38 9.60 -14.47 -2.74
C ASN A 38 9.63 -13.04 -3.29
N ILE A 39 10.57 -12.80 -4.21
CA ILE A 39 10.75 -11.50 -4.87
C ILE A 39 9.51 -11.06 -5.66
N HIS A 40 8.73 -11.99 -6.23
CA HIS A 40 7.52 -11.66 -6.97
C HIS A 40 6.43 -11.11 -6.05
N GLU A 41 6.22 -11.73 -4.90
CA GLU A 41 5.32 -11.27 -3.85
C GLU A 41 5.78 -9.94 -3.25
N LEU A 42 7.10 -9.75 -3.05
CA LEU A 42 7.66 -8.49 -2.60
C LEU A 42 7.39 -7.35 -3.60
N LYS A 43 7.54 -7.61 -4.90
CA LYS A 43 7.20 -6.64 -5.96
C LYS A 43 5.70 -6.33 -5.99
N SER A 44 4.85 -7.35 -5.82
CA SER A 44 3.40 -7.18 -5.72
C SER A 44 3.02 -6.30 -4.51
N LEU A 45 3.64 -6.56 -3.35
CA LEU A 45 3.50 -5.75 -2.15
C LEU A 45 3.89 -4.29 -2.41
N GLN A 46 5.05 -4.04 -3.02
CA GLN A 46 5.49 -2.69 -3.38
C GLN A 46 4.50 -1.98 -4.32
N GLY A 47 3.91 -2.69 -5.29
CA GLY A 47 2.87 -2.15 -6.16
C GLY A 47 1.61 -1.74 -5.38
N LYS A 48 1.15 -2.58 -4.45
CA LYS A 48 0.01 -2.28 -3.57
C LYS A 48 0.30 -1.08 -2.65
N LEU A 49 1.50 -0.99 -2.11
CA LEU A 49 1.93 0.15 -1.30
C LEU A 49 2.04 1.43 -2.13
N ALA A 50 2.48 1.35 -3.39
CA ALA A 50 2.56 2.49 -4.30
C ALA A 50 1.17 3.09 -4.59
N TYR A 51 0.12 2.26 -4.68
CA TYR A 51 -1.27 2.73 -4.77
C TYR A 51 -1.67 3.58 -3.55
N LEU A 52 -1.08 3.30 -2.37
CA LEU A 52 -1.30 4.05 -1.13
C LEU A 52 -0.30 5.16 -0.85
N ARG A 53 0.62 5.46 -1.78
CA ARG A 53 1.71 6.42 -1.56
C ARG A 53 1.24 7.79 -1.06
N ARG A 54 0.04 8.24 -1.44
CA ARG A 54 -0.53 9.53 -1.00
C ARG A 54 -0.89 9.58 0.49
N PHE A 55 -1.02 8.43 1.15
CA PHE A 55 -1.39 8.30 2.56
C PHE A 55 -0.21 7.89 3.46
N ILE A 56 0.89 7.42 2.87
CA ILE A 56 2.05 6.91 3.62
C ILE A 56 3.19 7.93 3.52
N SER A 57 3.50 8.58 4.63
CA SER A 57 4.64 9.49 4.71
C SER A 57 5.96 8.74 4.50
N ASN A 58 6.82 9.29 3.64
CA ASN A 58 8.12 8.73 3.30
C ASN A 58 8.08 7.24 2.87
N LEU A 59 7.12 6.84 2.03
CA LEU A 59 7.03 5.47 1.54
C LEU A 59 8.34 4.98 0.89
N ALA A 60 9.01 5.84 0.13
CA ALA A 60 10.27 5.50 -0.53
C ALA A 60 11.37 5.12 0.49
N GLY A 61 11.54 5.90 1.56
CA GLY A 61 12.49 5.58 2.64
C GLY A 61 12.12 4.30 3.39
N ARG A 62 10.83 4.07 3.64
CA ARG A 62 10.34 2.85 4.30
C ARG A 62 10.52 1.59 3.44
N CYS A 63 10.45 1.72 2.12
CA CYS A 63 10.65 0.62 1.18
C CYS A 63 12.12 0.40 0.78
N GLN A 64 13.03 1.28 1.20
CA GLN A 64 14.45 1.18 0.87
C GLN A 64 15.10 -0.15 1.31
N PRO A 65 14.77 -0.73 2.48
CA PRO A 65 15.32 -2.02 2.90
C PRO A 65 14.96 -3.15 1.91
N PHE A 66 13.77 -3.11 1.33
CA PHE A 66 13.31 -4.09 0.34
C PHE A 66 14.15 -4.10 -0.94
N SER A 67 14.84 -3.01 -1.27
CA SER A 67 15.73 -2.96 -2.42
C SER A 67 16.90 -3.95 -2.29
N ARG A 68 17.33 -4.28 -1.06
CA ARG A 68 18.37 -5.29 -0.82
C ARG A 68 17.88 -6.70 -1.13
N LEU A 69 16.63 -7.01 -0.74
CA LEU A 69 15.98 -8.30 -0.96
C LEU A 69 15.65 -8.61 -2.43
N MET A 70 15.70 -7.60 -3.31
CA MET A 70 15.43 -7.77 -4.74
C MET A 70 16.68 -7.93 -5.61
N LYS A 71 17.88 -7.97 -5.00
CA LYS A 71 19.14 -8.18 -5.74
C LYS A 71 19.23 -9.62 -6.21
N LYS A 72 19.65 -9.83 -7.48
CA LYS A 72 19.77 -11.16 -8.10
C LYS A 72 20.71 -12.12 -7.37
N GLU A 73 21.70 -11.59 -6.66
CA GLU A 73 22.79 -12.37 -6.03
C GLU A 73 22.50 -12.70 -4.56
N VAL A 74 21.39 -12.23 -4.00
CA VAL A 74 21.05 -12.42 -2.59
C VAL A 74 19.87 -13.38 -2.49
N PRO A 75 19.97 -14.49 -1.72
CA PRO A 75 18.82 -15.33 -1.44
C PRO A 75 17.75 -14.50 -0.74
N PHE A 76 16.50 -14.69 -1.15
CA PHE A 76 15.39 -13.95 -0.56
C PHE A 76 15.14 -14.46 0.87
N GLU A 77 15.49 -13.65 1.85
CA GLU A 77 15.22 -13.90 3.26
C GLU A 77 14.38 -12.75 3.83
N TRP A 78 13.14 -13.05 4.17
CA TRP A 78 12.26 -12.08 4.82
C TRP A 78 12.61 -11.98 6.31
N GLY A 79 12.71 -10.76 6.85
CA GLY A 79 12.99 -10.51 8.27
C GLY A 79 14.46 -10.33 8.64
N SER A 80 15.41 -10.53 7.73
CA SER A 80 16.85 -10.22 7.93
C SER A 80 17.23 -8.77 7.60
N LEU A 81 16.22 -7.87 7.57
CA LEU A 81 16.33 -6.45 7.21
C LEU A 81 16.90 -5.56 8.32
#